data_AF-A0A932Q7J7-F1
#
_entry.id   AF-A0A932Q7J7-F1
#
_cell.length_a   1.000
_cell.length_b   1.000
_cell.length_c   1.000
_cell.angle_alpha   90.00
_cell.angle_beta   90.00
_cell.angle_gamma   90.00
#
_symmetry.space_group_name_H-M   'P 1'
#
loop_
_entity.id
_entity.type
_entity.pdbx_description
1 polymer ?
#
loop_
_entity_poly.entity_id
_entity_poly.type
_entity_poly.pdbx_seq_one_letter_code
_entity_poly.pdbx_strand_id
1 'polypeptide(L)'
;MDNEKTKHQAAGIRLVQQFVREHWGSAWHPVEAMHDDGVDGVVFIRKIFKKKTIDTGAMVFVQVKGGDGYRRDAKKRPDFIGVNVGQEYIVEHRPRWNRLPGPVILVYVDPSTDALMPHAWWTDLRAESSYCSENKNIILVPKVQRFGAHSKGHIKRLCGVVPTDARLPVIRASRKDVCYFSLSEPLKKRAKEFYDLWGKTPVGERTNPVLGEVSPTRIGWRHISRKGRRPERIHQSWQLLGIAKRMIQETTAGTSLGRSSVLIAADKSTVIKDYVGLRSRVIFPHRHEGVIQVVMRRVRRISPAGSTVSQKIYFYSIYEIRQSLNAIRA
;
A
#
# COMPACT_ATOMS: atom_id res chain seq x y z
N MET A 1 5.91 -38.22 23.72
CA MET A 1 5.11 -36.98 23.59
C MET A 1 5.83 -35.88 22.82
N ASP A 2 7.14 -35.64 23.02
CA ASP A 2 7.86 -34.59 22.27
C ASP A 2 8.01 -34.87 20.76
N ASN A 3 8.18 -36.13 20.36
CA ASN A 3 8.38 -36.49 18.96
C ASN A 3 7.15 -36.19 18.07
N GLU A 4 5.95 -36.19 18.64
CA GLU A 4 4.69 -35.95 17.91
C GLU A 4 4.41 -34.46 17.72
N LYS A 5 4.65 -33.64 18.75
CA LYS A 5 4.60 -32.17 18.65
C LYS A 5 5.61 -31.65 17.61
N THR A 6 6.83 -32.19 17.61
CA THR A 6 7.85 -31.83 16.61
C THR A 6 7.43 -32.24 15.19
N LYS A 7 6.77 -33.40 15.02
CA LYS A 7 6.21 -33.83 13.72
C LYS A 7 5.10 -32.90 13.22
N HIS A 8 4.15 -32.52 14.08
CA HIS A 8 3.07 -31.60 13.71
C HIS A 8 3.59 -30.19 13.41
N GLN A 9 4.57 -29.71 14.18
CA GLN A 9 5.23 -28.43 13.90
C GLN A 9 5.94 -28.46 12.55
N ALA A 10 6.74 -29.50 12.27
CA ALA A 10 7.43 -29.65 11.00
C ALA A 10 6.45 -29.77 9.81
N ALA A 11 5.35 -30.50 9.98
CA ALA A 11 4.29 -30.60 8.98
C ALA A 11 3.61 -29.24 8.72
N GLY A 12 3.33 -28.48 9.79
CA GLY A 12 2.79 -27.13 9.69
C GLY A 12 3.72 -26.17 8.94
N ILE A 13 5.02 -26.19 9.26
CA ILE A 13 6.02 -25.37 8.57
C ILE A 13 6.09 -25.73 7.08
N ARG A 14 6.09 -27.03 6.74
CA ARG A 14 6.07 -27.48 5.34
C ARG A 14 4.85 -26.98 4.59
N LEU A 15 3.66 -27.05 5.19
CA LEU A 15 2.42 -26.55 4.59
C LEU A 15 2.50 -25.04 4.33
N VAL A 16 2.95 -24.27 5.32
CA VAL A 16 3.10 -22.81 5.19
C VAL A 16 4.10 -22.46 4.09
N GLN A 17 5.24 -23.15 4.07
CA GLN A 17 6.26 -23.01 3.04
C GLN A 17 5.70 -23.33 1.64
N GLN A 18 4.89 -24.38 1.50
CA GLN A 18 4.24 -24.74 0.25
C GLN A 18 3.32 -23.61 -0.24
N PHE A 19 2.42 -23.10 0.62
CA PHE A 19 1.55 -21.97 0.27
C PHE A 19 2.34 -20.72 -0.15
N VAL A 20 3.41 -20.39 0.57
CA VAL A 20 4.24 -19.22 0.27
C VAL A 20 4.97 -19.38 -1.06
N ARG A 21 5.52 -20.57 -1.35
CA ARG A 21 6.32 -20.80 -2.55
C ARG A 21 5.45 -21.01 -3.78
N GLU A 22 4.49 -21.92 -3.71
CA GLU A 22 3.72 -22.39 -4.87
C GLU A 22 2.53 -21.48 -5.15
N HIS A 23 1.75 -21.14 -4.12
CA HIS A 23 0.53 -20.36 -4.31
C HIS A 23 0.78 -18.86 -4.32
N TRP A 24 1.72 -18.36 -3.51
CA TRP A 24 2.05 -16.94 -3.51
C TRP A 24 3.18 -16.60 -4.49
N GLY A 25 3.97 -17.56 -4.97
CA GLY A 25 5.17 -17.26 -5.77
C GLY A 25 6.16 -16.37 -5.03
N SER A 26 6.21 -16.48 -3.70
CA SER A 26 7.04 -15.68 -2.78
C SER A 26 8.15 -16.54 -2.19
N ALA A 27 9.18 -15.92 -1.61
CA ALA A 27 10.28 -16.67 -1.02
C ALA A 27 10.01 -16.92 0.48
N TRP A 28 10.30 -18.14 0.92
CA TRP A 28 10.32 -18.56 2.32
C TRP A 28 11.76 -18.87 2.71
N HIS A 29 12.24 -18.18 3.75
CA HIS A 29 13.52 -18.46 4.39
C HIS A 29 13.26 -18.98 5.81
N PRO A 30 13.68 -20.21 6.14
CA PRO A 30 13.56 -20.71 7.50
C PRO A 30 14.45 -19.90 8.45
N VAL A 31 14.01 -19.72 9.68
CA VAL A 31 14.86 -19.24 10.78
C VAL A 31 15.27 -20.47 11.58
N GLU A 32 16.57 -20.66 11.75
CA GLU A 32 17.09 -21.80 12.51
C GLU A 32 16.78 -21.63 14.00
N ALA A 33 16.50 -22.74 14.68
CA ALA A 33 16.22 -22.76 16.12
C ALA A 33 17.39 -22.23 16.98
N MET A 34 18.62 -22.17 16.44
CA MET A 34 19.76 -21.52 17.11
C MET A 34 19.66 -19.98 17.13
N HIS A 35 18.80 -19.40 16.29
CA HIS A 35 18.55 -17.95 16.19
C HIS A 35 17.15 -17.58 16.71
N ASP A 36 16.65 -18.32 17.70
CA ASP A 36 15.25 -18.30 18.13
C ASP A 36 14.78 -16.94 18.68
N ASP A 37 14.31 -16.09 17.77
CA ASP A 37 13.58 -14.86 18.05
C ASP A 37 12.05 -15.11 18.16
N GLY A 38 11.63 -16.36 18.32
CA GLY A 38 10.22 -16.72 18.44
C GLY A 38 9.46 -16.72 17.12
N VAL A 39 10.15 -17.03 16.01
CA VAL A 39 9.59 -17.14 14.65
C VAL A 39 10.22 -18.33 13.91
N ASP A 40 9.44 -19.05 13.11
CA ASP A 40 9.92 -20.22 12.35
C ASP A 40 10.43 -19.85 10.94
N GLY A 41 10.09 -18.66 10.44
CA GLY A 41 10.55 -18.23 9.13
C GLY A 41 10.19 -16.81 8.73
N VAL A 42 10.79 -16.40 7.62
CA VAL A 42 10.62 -15.08 7.01
C VAL A 42 10.10 -15.25 5.58
N VAL A 43 9.03 -14.54 5.28
CA VAL A 43 8.44 -14.47 3.94
C VAL A 43 8.87 -13.19 3.24
N PHE A 44 9.54 -13.31 2.11
CA PHE A 44 9.82 -12.21 1.19
C PHE A 44 8.75 -12.18 0.10
N ILE A 45 7.85 -11.20 0.20
CA ILE A 45 6.71 -11.08 -0.69
C ILE A 45 7.19 -10.64 -2.08
N ARG A 46 6.86 -11.45 -3.08
CA ARG A 46 7.16 -11.19 -4.50
C ARG A 46 5.91 -10.91 -5.29
N LYS A 47 6.05 -10.30 -6.46
CA LYS A 47 4.96 -10.10 -7.43
C LYS A 47 5.40 -10.59 -8.80
N ILE A 48 4.51 -11.29 -9.49
CA ILE A 48 4.70 -11.62 -10.90
C ILE A 48 4.24 -10.42 -11.74
N PHE A 49 5.14 -9.90 -12.58
CA PHE A 49 4.86 -8.84 -13.54
C PHE A 49 5.50 -9.20 -14.88
N LYS A 50 4.70 -9.27 -15.95
CA LYS A 50 5.16 -9.64 -17.30
C LYS A 50 6.04 -10.91 -17.31
N LYS A 51 5.58 -11.98 -16.65
CA LYS A 51 6.30 -13.27 -16.49
C LYS A 51 7.63 -13.20 -15.73
N LYS A 52 7.98 -12.06 -15.12
CA LYS A 52 9.14 -11.93 -14.22
C LYS A 52 8.68 -11.83 -12.77
N THR A 53 9.40 -12.53 -11.89
CA THR A 53 9.22 -12.43 -10.44
C THR A 53 10.04 -11.26 -9.91
N ILE A 54 9.38 -10.34 -9.21
CA ILE A 54 10.01 -9.12 -8.68
C ILE A 54 9.79 -9.06 -7.17
N ASP A 55 10.87 -8.83 -6.42
CA ASP A 55 10.80 -8.58 -4.98
C ASP A 55 10.08 -7.27 -4.69
N THR A 56 9.13 -7.30 -3.77
CA THR A 56 8.37 -6.10 -3.40
C THR A 56 9.01 -5.31 -2.26
N GLY A 57 10.08 -5.83 -1.67
CA GLY A 57 10.69 -5.34 -0.43
C GLY A 57 9.86 -5.62 0.84
N ALA A 58 8.65 -6.16 0.70
CA ALA A 58 7.83 -6.55 1.84
C ALA A 58 8.31 -7.87 2.45
N MET A 59 8.50 -7.84 3.76
CA MET A 59 8.97 -8.94 4.59
C MET A 59 7.95 -9.17 5.70
N VAL A 60 7.61 -10.43 5.95
CA VAL A 60 6.71 -10.85 7.03
C VAL A 60 7.39 -11.94 7.83
N PHE A 61 7.41 -11.80 9.15
CA PHE A 61 7.90 -12.82 10.06
C PHE A 61 6.76 -13.76 10.45
N VAL A 62 7.01 -15.05 10.49
CA VAL A 62 5.97 -16.07 10.65
C VAL A 62 6.34 -17.02 11.78
N GLN A 63 5.49 -17.07 12.79
CA GLN A 63 5.43 -18.18 13.75
C GLN A 63 4.36 -19.16 13.29
N VAL A 64 4.69 -20.44 13.27
CA VAL A 64 3.78 -21.55 13.01
C VAL A 64 3.50 -22.26 14.33
N LYS A 65 2.25 -22.65 14.56
CA LYS A 65 1.89 -23.61 15.61
C LYS A 65 1.02 -24.68 14.97
N GLY A 66 1.53 -25.90 14.92
CA GLY A 66 0.82 -27.06 14.37
C GLY A 66 0.47 -28.07 15.46
N GLY A 67 -0.76 -28.59 15.44
CA GLY A 67 -1.19 -29.70 16.30
C GLY A 67 -2.45 -29.41 17.12
N ASP A 68 -3.28 -30.44 17.30
CA ASP A 68 -4.58 -30.35 17.99
C ASP A 68 -4.45 -29.92 19.45
N GLY A 69 -3.30 -30.17 20.07
CA GLY A 69 -3.00 -29.81 21.46
C GLY A 69 -3.05 -28.29 21.73
N TYR A 70 -2.89 -27.45 20.70
CA TYR A 70 -2.96 -26.00 20.84
C TYR A 70 -4.40 -25.47 20.82
N ARG A 71 -5.36 -26.19 20.24
CA ARG A 71 -6.72 -25.66 20.02
C ARG A 71 -7.53 -25.65 21.31
N ARG A 72 -8.09 -24.49 21.63
CA ARG A 72 -8.99 -24.23 22.77
C ARG A 72 -10.10 -23.27 22.32
N ASP A 73 -11.10 -23.84 21.65
CA ASP A 73 -12.28 -23.07 21.24
C ASP A 73 -13.14 -22.71 22.46
N ALA A 74 -13.62 -21.47 22.52
CA ALA A 74 -14.44 -20.97 23.62
C ALA A 74 -15.86 -20.67 23.14
N LYS A 75 -16.88 -21.14 23.88
CA LYS A 75 -18.31 -20.87 23.56
C LYS A 75 -18.63 -19.38 23.47
N LYS A 76 -18.00 -18.55 24.29
CA LYS A 76 -18.19 -17.09 24.31
C LYS A 76 -17.66 -16.38 23.04
N ARG A 77 -16.83 -17.06 22.24
CA ARG A 77 -16.19 -16.48 21.03
C ARG A 77 -16.19 -17.48 19.87
N PRO A 78 -17.38 -17.78 19.32
CA PRO A 78 -17.52 -18.80 18.29
C PRO A 78 -16.74 -18.48 17.00
N ASP A 79 -16.47 -17.20 16.73
CA ASP A 79 -15.78 -16.73 15.51
C ASP A 79 -14.25 -16.85 15.57
N PHE A 80 -13.69 -17.28 16.71
CA PHE A 80 -12.25 -17.39 16.91
C PHE A 80 -11.85 -18.82 17.21
N ILE A 81 -10.64 -19.17 16.77
CA ILE A 81 -9.89 -20.32 17.24
C ILE A 81 -8.97 -19.80 18.34
N GLY A 82 -9.07 -20.40 19.53
CA GLY A 82 -8.14 -20.12 20.62
C GLY A 82 -6.90 -20.99 20.47
N VAL A 83 -5.72 -20.39 20.35
CA VAL A 83 -4.44 -21.08 20.32
C VAL A 83 -3.78 -20.92 21.69
N ASN A 84 -3.76 -21.98 22.48
CA ASN A 84 -3.21 -21.99 23.83
C ASN A 84 -1.71 -22.25 23.79
N VAL A 85 -0.92 -21.21 24.02
CA VAL A 85 0.55 -21.26 24.05
C VAL A 85 1.12 -21.04 25.45
N GLY A 86 0.28 -20.72 26.44
CA GLY A 86 0.70 -20.35 27.80
C GLY A 86 1.00 -18.86 27.94
N GLN A 87 0.71 -18.33 29.14
CA GLN A 87 0.91 -16.92 29.45
C GLN A 87 2.39 -16.55 29.46
N GLU A 88 3.24 -17.41 30.02
CA GLU A 88 4.69 -17.21 30.09
C GLU A 88 5.28 -17.07 28.68
N TYR A 89 4.87 -17.93 27.75
CA TYR A 89 5.26 -17.86 26.35
C TYR A 89 4.89 -16.51 25.74
N ILE A 90 3.65 -16.04 25.94
CA ILE A 90 3.19 -14.75 25.39
C ILE A 90 3.98 -13.59 26.00
N VAL A 91 4.19 -13.58 27.31
CA VAL A 91 4.93 -12.53 28.03
C VAL A 91 6.38 -12.45 27.55
N GLU A 92 7.02 -13.60 27.32
CA GLU A 92 8.39 -13.68 26.84
C GLU A 92 8.54 -13.26 25.36
N HIS A 93 7.64 -13.74 24.50
CA HIS A 93 7.82 -13.64 23.04
C HIS A 93 7.26 -12.33 22.47
N ARG A 94 6.21 -11.77 23.07
CA ARG A 94 5.55 -10.56 22.54
C ARG A 94 6.49 -9.34 22.44
N PRO A 95 7.35 -9.04 23.44
CA PRO A 95 8.36 -8.00 23.30
C PRO A 95 9.38 -8.27 22.18
N ARG A 96 9.68 -9.54 21.87
CA ARG A 96 10.58 -9.92 20.75
C ARG A 96 9.88 -9.67 19.41
N TRP A 97 8.64 -10.16 19.26
CA TRP A 97 7.83 -9.91 18.07
C TRP A 97 7.65 -8.43 17.77
N ASN A 98 7.49 -7.58 18.79
CA ASN A 98 7.35 -6.14 18.61
C ASN A 98 8.65 -5.44 18.16
N ARG A 99 9.83 -6.04 18.39
CA ARG A 99 11.14 -5.49 17.99
C ARG A 99 11.51 -5.77 16.53
N LEU A 100 10.91 -6.77 15.90
CA LEU A 100 11.24 -7.13 14.51
C LEU A 100 10.96 -5.97 13.52
N PRO A 101 11.67 -5.87 12.38
CA PRO A 101 11.52 -4.75 11.45
C PRO A 101 10.22 -4.79 10.60
N GLY A 102 9.50 -5.91 10.61
CA GLY A 102 8.30 -6.13 9.79
C GLY A 102 7.15 -6.74 10.60
N PRO A 103 5.95 -6.87 10.01
CA PRO A 103 4.82 -7.53 10.66
C PRO A 103 5.16 -8.97 11.05
N VAL A 104 4.58 -9.42 12.15
CA VAL A 104 4.75 -10.79 12.66
C VAL A 104 3.39 -11.44 12.72
N ILE A 105 3.23 -12.58 12.07
CA ILE A 105 1.97 -13.34 12.07
C ILE A 105 2.15 -14.68 12.74
N LEU A 106 1.09 -15.14 13.42
CA LEU A 106 0.94 -16.54 13.81
C LEU A 106 0.12 -17.24 12.73
N VAL A 107 0.58 -18.40 12.27
CA VAL A 107 -0.19 -19.33 11.47
C VAL A 107 -0.47 -20.58 12.29
N TYR A 108 -1.74 -20.81 12.60
CA TYR A 108 -2.18 -22.04 13.24
C TYR A 108 -2.58 -23.06 12.17
N VAL A 109 -2.00 -24.25 12.23
CA VAL A 109 -2.29 -25.37 11.33
C VAL A 109 -3.02 -26.47 12.10
N ASP A 110 -4.21 -26.82 11.64
CA ASP A 110 -5.07 -27.81 12.27
C ASP A 110 -5.02 -29.15 11.51
N PRO A 111 -4.24 -30.13 11.99
CA PRO A 111 -4.07 -31.41 11.31
C PRO A 111 -5.36 -32.25 11.30
N SER A 112 -6.34 -32.00 12.18
CA SER A 112 -7.58 -32.77 12.25
C SER A 112 -8.52 -32.55 11.06
N THR A 113 -8.32 -31.47 10.32
CA THR A 113 -9.25 -31.05 9.26
C THR A 113 -9.09 -31.79 7.94
N ASP A 114 -7.88 -32.19 7.58
CA ASP A 114 -7.55 -32.93 6.37
C ASP A 114 -6.16 -33.56 6.52
N ALA A 115 -6.03 -34.84 6.13
CA ALA A 115 -4.81 -35.62 6.33
C ALA A 115 -3.66 -35.24 5.36
N LEU A 116 -3.98 -34.67 4.19
CA LEU A 116 -3.02 -34.33 3.14
C LEU A 116 -2.75 -32.83 3.07
N MET A 117 -3.79 -32.01 3.19
CA MET A 117 -3.72 -30.55 3.12
C MET A 117 -4.49 -29.90 4.27
N PRO A 118 -3.95 -29.96 5.51
CA PRO A 118 -4.64 -29.43 6.67
C PRO A 118 -4.94 -27.94 6.54
N HIS A 119 -6.06 -27.58 7.13
CA HIS A 119 -6.55 -26.22 7.18
C HIS A 119 -5.68 -25.34 8.07
N ALA A 120 -5.39 -24.12 7.60
CA ALA A 120 -4.60 -23.15 8.34
C ALA A 120 -5.31 -21.80 8.46
N TRP A 121 -5.04 -21.09 9.56
CA TRP A 121 -5.55 -19.75 9.84
C TRP A 121 -4.42 -18.87 10.35
N TRP A 122 -4.60 -17.55 10.27
CA TRP A 122 -3.56 -16.62 10.70
C TRP A 122 -4.11 -15.44 11.49
N THR A 123 -3.24 -14.80 12.26
CA THR A 123 -3.51 -13.55 12.98
C THR A 123 -2.24 -12.70 13.11
N ASP A 124 -2.41 -11.39 13.35
CA ASP A 124 -1.29 -10.45 13.56
C ASP A 124 -0.85 -10.47 15.03
N LEU A 125 0.37 -10.94 15.30
CA LEU A 125 0.92 -11.03 16.65
C LEU A 125 1.25 -9.66 17.26
N ARG A 126 1.19 -8.57 16.50
CA ARG A 126 1.38 -7.21 17.04
C ARG A 126 0.07 -6.52 17.41
N ALA A 127 -1.07 -7.07 16.98
CA ALA A 127 -2.35 -6.48 17.28
C ALA A 127 -2.82 -6.89 18.69
N GLU A 128 -3.20 -5.91 19.52
CA GLU A 128 -3.78 -6.16 20.85
C GLU A 128 -5.00 -7.10 20.77
N SER A 129 -5.81 -6.97 19.72
CA SER A 129 -7.00 -7.79 19.48
C SER A 129 -6.72 -9.27 19.27
N SER A 130 -5.46 -9.64 19.00
CA SER A 130 -5.05 -11.04 18.85
C SER A 130 -4.86 -11.74 20.19
N TYR A 131 -4.95 -11.03 21.31
CA TYR A 131 -4.76 -11.59 22.65
C TYR A 131 -6.07 -11.59 23.42
N CYS A 132 -6.35 -12.71 24.10
CA CYS A 132 -7.51 -12.84 24.96
C CYS A 132 -7.31 -12.08 26.27
N SER A 133 -8.17 -11.10 26.56
CA SER A 133 -8.07 -10.29 27.79
C SER A 133 -8.42 -11.08 29.06
N GLU A 134 -9.38 -12.02 28.99
CA GLU A 134 -9.81 -12.83 30.14
C GLU A 134 -8.93 -14.07 30.38
N ASN A 135 -8.31 -14.66 29.35
CA ASN A 135 -7.43 -15.82 29.46
C ASN A 135 -6.11 -15.54 28.74
N LYS A 136 -5.11 -15.11 29.51
CA LYS A 136 -3.80 -14.67 29.03
C LYS A 136 -2.94 -15.79 28.42
N ASN A 137 -3.40 -17.04 28.44
CA ASN A 137 -2.72 -18.16 27.78
C ASN A 137 -3.06 -18.29 26.29
N ILE A 138 -4.07 -17.56 25.81
CA ILE A 138 -4.69 -17.77 24.49
C ILE A 138 -4.39 -16.61 23.54
N ILE A 139 -3.90 -16.97 22.35
CA ILE A 139 -3.90 -16.12 21.16
C ILE A 139 -5.16 -16.42 20.35
N LEU A 140 -5.87 -15.37 19.94
CA LEU A 140 -7.11 -15.43 19.18
C LEU A 140 -6.81 -15.38 17.69
N VAL A 141 -7.23 -16.41 16.97
CA VAL A 141 -7.09 -16.52 15.51
C VAL A 141 -8.49 -16.49 14.87
N PRO A 142 -8.86 -15.45 14.11
CA PRO A 142 -10.20 -15.36 13.53
C PRO A 142 -10.46 -16.48 12.51
N LYS A 143 -11.59 -17.18 12.62
CA LYS A 143 -11.96 -18.27 11.68
C LYS A 143 -12.10 -17.79 10.24
N VAL A 144 -12.44 -16.52 10.05
CA VAL A 144 -12.52 -15.86 8.74
C VAL A 144 -11.15 -15.62 8.10
N GLN A 145 -10.05 -15.59 8.88
CA GLN A 145 -8.69 -15.37 8.39
C GLN A 145 -8.00 -16.69 8.03
N ARG A 146 -8.51 -17.35 6.99
CA ARG A 146 -7.88 -18.55 6.41
C ARG A 146 -6.52 -18.20 5.83
N PHE A 147 -5.53 -19.06 6.06
CA PHE A 147 -4.22 -18.97 5.44
C PHE A 147 -4.23 -19.79 4.15
N GLY A 148 -3.80 -19.17 3.04
CA GLY A 148 -3.85 -19.76 1.70
C GLY A 148 -3.61 -18.74 0.59
N ALA A 149 -3.84 -19.10 -0.67
CA ALA A 149 -3.55 -18.25 -1.83
C ALA A 149 -4.15 -16.81 -1.72
N HIS A 150 -5.39 -16.70 -1.25
CA HIS A 150 -6.12 -15.44 -1.12
C HIS A 150 -5.57 -14.52 0.00
N SER A 151 -4.93 -15.10 1.02
CA SER A 151 -4.45 -14.36 2.19
C SER A 151 -3.22 -13.48 1.91
N LYS A 152 -2.47 -13.74 0.83
CA LYS A 152 -1.26 -12.98 0.44
C LYS A 152 -1.49 -11.47 0.43
N GLY A 153 -2.59 -11.02 -0.19
CA GLY A 153 -2.89 -9.59 -0.31
C GLY A 153 -3.29 -8.94 1.01
N HIS A 154 -3.82 -9.72 1.96
CA HIS A 154 -4.18 -9.25 3.29
C HIS A 154 -2.92 -9.13 4.15
N ILE A 155 -2.10 -10.17 4.16
CA ILE A 155 -0.83 -10.22 4.91
C ILE A 155 0.17 -9.18 4.38
N LYS A 156 0.27 -9.00 3.06
CA LYS A 156 1.10 -7.93 2.46
C LYS A 156 0.70 -6.54 2.97
N ARG A 157 -0.59 -6.28 3.23
CA ARG A 157 -1.03 -4.96 3.71
C ARG A 157 -0.50 -4.65 5.11
N LEU A 158 -0.18 -5.67 5.92
CA LEU A 158 0.46 -5.49 7.24
C LEU A 158 1.87 -4.91 7.14
N CYS A 159 2.58 -5.16 6.04
CA CYS A 159 3.90 -4.54 5.78
C CYS A 159 3.78 -3.03 5.53
N GLY A 160 2.56 -2.49 5.53
CA GLY A 160 2.27 -1.15 5.08
C GLY A 160 2.61 -0.97 3.60
N VAL A 161 2.68 0.29 3.19
CA VAL A 161 3.40 0.64 1.97
C VAL A 161 4.87 0.66 2.36
N VAL A 162 5.55 -0.50 2.29
CA VAL A 162 7.01 -0.60 2.23
C VAL A 162 7.51 0.47 1.27
N PRO A 163 8.61 1.20 1.54
CA PRO A 163 8.94 2.46 0.87
C PRO A 163 9.30 2.23 -0.60
N THR A 164 8.27 2.00 -1.41
CA THR A 164 8.25 2.40 -2.82
C THR A 164 8.58 3.89 -2.89
N ASP A 165 8.24 4.63 -1.83
CA ASP A 165 8.57 6.03 -1.58
C ASP A 165 10.08 6.32 -1.57
N ALA A 166 10.93 5.40 -1.10
CA ALA A 166 12.39 5.58 -1.15
C ALA A 166 12.94 5.54 -2.58
N ARG A 167 12.25 4.84 -3.50
CA ARG A 167 12.58 4.80 -4.93
C ARG A 167 11.87 5.89 -5.73
N LEU A 168 11.04 6.73 -5.10
CA LEU A 168 10.39 7.82 -5.81
C LEU A 168 11.42 8.89 -6.18
N PRO A 169 11.23 9.54 -7.34
CA PRO A 169 12.03 10.72 -7.67
C PRO A 169 11.85 11.78 -6.59
N VAL A 170 12.96 12.47 -6.27
CA VAL A 170 13.00 13.49 -5.22
C VAL A 170 12.92 14.87 -5.88
N ILE A 171 11.91 15.64 -5.49
CA ILE A 171 11.78 17.05 -5.88
C ILE A 171 12.18 17.90 -4.67
N ARG A 172 13.24 18.68 -4.81
CA ARG A 172 13.65 19.65 -3.78
C ARG A 172 12.95 20.98 -4.04
N ALA A 173 11.84 21.23 -3.35
CA ALA A 173 11.07 22.45 -3.53
C ALA A 173 11.86 23.67 -3.03
N SER A 174 11.74 24.76 -3.77
CA SER A 174 12.33 26.05 -3.43
C SER A 174 11.24 27.01 -2.94
N ARG A 175 11.64 28.18 -2.41
CA ARG A 175 10.66 29.23 -2.08
C ARG A 175 9.79 29.62 -3.28
N LYS A 176 10.32 29.60 -4.51
CA LYS A 176 9.56 29.97 -5.73
C LYS A 176 8.37 29.06 -6.00
N ASP A 177 8.41 27.82 -5.50
CA ASP A 177 7.35 26.83 -5.71
C ASP A 177 6.18 26.99 -4.73
N VAL A 178 6.38 27.84 -3.72
CA VAL A 178 5.44 28.09 -2.62
C VAL A 178 5.25 29.59 -2.37
N CYS A 179 5.86 30.48 -3.17
CA CYS A 179 5.91 31.92 -2.91
C CYS A 179 4.62 32.67 -3.27
N TYR A 180 3.58 32.00 -3.77
CA TYR A 180 2.29 32.65 -4.02
C TYR A 180 1.44 32.76 -2.75
N PHE A 181 1.87 32.19 -1.61
CA PHE A 181 1.25 32.44 -0.31
C PHE A 181 1.65 33.82 0.19
N SER A 182 0.65 34.66 0.47
CA SER A 182 0.84 35.90 1.21
C SER A 182 -0.02 35.85 2.46
N LEU A 183 0.47 36.41 3.57
CA LEU A 183 -0.34 36.65 4.77
C LEU A 183 -1.36 37.78 4.55
N SER A 184 -1.12 38.67 3.58
CA SER A 184 -1.97 39.82 3.29
C SER A 184 -3.20 39.49 2.43
N GLU A 185 -3.26 38.32 1.79
CA GLU A 185 -4.32 38.00 0.83
C GLU A 185 -4.90 36.58 1.04
N PRO A 186 -6.19 36.36 0.73
CA PRO A 186 -6.79 35.03 0.85
C PRO A 186 -6.12 34.00 -0.06
N LEU A 187 -5.74 32.85 0.52
CA LEU A 187 -5.09 31.73 -0.18
C LEU A 187 -5.78 31.34 -1.49
N LYS A 188 -7.13 31.26 -1.47
CA LYS A 188 -7.92 30.89 -2.65
C LYS A 188 -7.68 31.84 -3.83
N LYS A 189 -7.60 33.15 -3.57
CA LYS A 189 -7.40 34.19 -4.60
C LYS A 189 -6.02 34.00 -5.25
N ARG A 190 -4.97 33.92 -4.43
CA ARG A 190 -3.59 33.71 -4.90
C ARG A 190 -3.39 32.38 -5.62
N ALA A 191 -3.97 31.30 -5.11
CA ALA A 191 -3.92 29.99 -5.77
C ALA A 191 -4.63 30.02 -7.13
N LYS A 192 -5.73 30.77 -7.25
CA LYS A 192 -6.46 30.95 -8.52
C LYS A 192 -5.64 31.76 -9.52
N GLU A 193 -5.07 32.88 -9.10
CA GLU A 193 -4.17 33.71 -9.92
C GLU A 193 -2.98 32.89 -10.43
N PHE A 194 -2.33 32.14 -9.53
CA PHE A 194 -1.23 31.24 -9.90
C PHE A 194 -1.69 30.19 -10.92
N TYR A 195 -2.84 29.54 -10.70
CA TYR A 195 -3.37 28.50 -11.59
C TYR A 195 -3.69 29.05 -12.99
N ASP A 196 -4.25 30.27 -13.06
CA ASP A 196 -4.58 30.92 -14.32
C ASP A 196 -3.35 31.42 -15.06
N LEU A 197 -2.36 31.96 -14.34
CA LEU A 197 -1.06 32.31 -14.91
C LEU A 197 -0.35 31.06 -15.43
N TRP A 198 -0.33 29.99 -14.63
CA TRP A 198 0.23 28.71 -15.03
C TRP A 198 -0.41 28.20 -16.31
N GLY A 199 -1.74 28.27 -16.46
CA GLY A 199 -2.41 27.88 -17.71
C GLY A 199 -1.99 28.70 -18.96
N LYS A 200 -1.44 29.90 -18.78
CA LYS A 200 -1.00 30.82 -19.84
C LYS A 200 0.51 30.77 -20.11
N THR A 201 1.30 30.03 -19.33
CA THR A 201 2.74 29.91 -19.57
C THR A 201 3.02 29.18 -20.89
N PRO A 202 4.20 29.38 -21.50
CA PRO A 202 4.63 28.67 -22.70
C PRO A 202 4.48 27.15 -22.57
N VAL A 203 4.22 26.46 -23.68
CA VAL A 203 3.98 25.00 -23.71
C VAL A 203 5.14 24.23 -23.07
N GLY A 204 6.39 24.66 -23.27
CA GLY A 204 7.57 24.06 -22.64
C GLY A 204 7.51 24.03 -21.11
N GLU A 205 6.95 25.05 -20.47
CA GLU A 205 6.76 25.09 -19.00
C GLU A 205 5.60 24.22 -18.50
N ARG A 206 4.80 23.70 -19.43
CA ARG A 206 3.64 22.84 -19.16
C ARG A 206 3.83 21.44 -19.73
N THR A 207 5.03 21.10 -20.18
CA THR A 207 5.32 19.82 -20.83
C THR A 207 5.99 18.86 -19.86
N ASN A 208 5.46 17.64 -19.82
CA ASN A 208 6.12 16.51 -19.20
C ASN A 208 7.02 15.80 -20.22
N PRO A 209 8.25 15.40 -19.85
CA PRO A 209 9.20 14.78 -20.78
C PRO A 209 8.69 13.51 -21.48
N VAL A 210 7.78 12.76 -20.83
CA VAL A 210 7.26 11.48 -21.35
C VAL A 210 5.82 11.60 -21.84
N LEU A 211 5.00 12.35 -21.11
CA LEU A 211 3.56 12.42 -21.37
C LEU A 211 3.18 13.52 -22.37
N GLY A 212 4.05 14.53 -22.57
CA GLY A 212 3.78 15.70 -23.38
C GLY A 212 3.09 16.82 -22.61
N GLU A 213 2.42 17.73 -23.33
CA GLU A 213 1.78 18.91 -22.75
C GLU A 213 0.65 18.55 -21.75
N VAL A 214 0.70 19.15 -20.58
CA VAL A 214 -0.32 19.08 -19.52
C VAL A 214 -0.99 20.44 -19.38
N SER A 215 -2.29 20.49 -19.61
CA SER A 215 -3.06 21.74 -19.57
C SER A 215 -3.77 21.95 -18.22
N PRO A 216 -3.42 22.99 -17.44
CA PRO A 216 -4.23 23.47 -16.32
C PRO A 216 -5.50 24.12 -16.88
N THR A 217 -6.66 23.49 -16.64
CA THR A 217 -7.94 23.97 -17.18
C THR A 217 -8.98 24.17 -16.08
N ARG A 218 -10.14 24.73 -16.44
CA ARG A 218 -11.31 24.83 -15.55
C ARG A 218 -11.73 23.48 -14.95
N ILE A 219 -11.48 22.37 -15.64
CA ILE A 219 -11.78 21.01 -15.15
C ILE A 219 -10.98 20.72 -13.89
N GLY A 220 -9.66 20.92 -13.93
CA GLY A 220 -8.77 20.71 -12.78
C GLY A 220 -9.12 21.65 -11.63
N TRP A 221 -9.32 22.95 -11.92
CA TRP A 221 -9.71 23.93 -10.90
C TRP A 221 -11.01 23.54 -10.18
N ARG A 222 -12.08 23.26 -10.94
CA ARG A 222 -13.37 22.82 -10.38
C ARG A 222 -13.22 21.54 -9.56
N HIS A 223 -12.35 20.62 -9.99
CA HIS A 223 -12.11 19.38 -9.25
C HIS A 223 -11.41 19.66 -7.91
N ILE A 224 -10.34 20.46 -7.89
CA ILE A 224 -9.61 20.73 -6.64
C ILE A 224 -10.40 21.60 -5.66
N SER A 225 -11.28 22.48 -6.17
CA SER A 225 -12.08 23.42 -5.38
C SER A 225 -13.55 22.99 -5.18
N ARG A 226 -13.90 21.72 -5.42
CA ARG A 226 -15.30 21.26 -5.37
C ARG A 226 -15.88 21.39 -3.97
N LYS A 227 -17.08 21.97 -3.83
CA LYS A 227 -17.77 22.18 -2.53
C LYS A 227 -17.88 20.90 -1.67
N GLY A 228 -18.09 19.74 -2.28
CA GLY A 228 -18.15 18.46 -1.55
C GLY A 228 -16.80 17.85 -1.15
N ARG A 229 -15.66 18.56 -1.32
CA ARG A 229 -14.37 18.15 -0.77
C ARG A 229 -14.22 18.75 0.63
N ARG A 230 -13.57 17.99 1.52
CA ARG A 230 -13.20 18.49 2.84
C ARG A 230 -12.32 19.75 2.72
N PRO A 231 -12.56 20.82 3.49
CA PRO A 231 -11.82 22.08 3.39
C PRO A 231 -10.30 21.90 3.44
N GLU A 232 -9.80 20.99 4.28
CA GLU A 232 -8.37 20.73 4.46
C GLU A 232 -7.73 20.19 3.16
N ARG A 233 -8.47 19.33 2.43
CA ARG A 233 -8.01 18.80 1.13
C ARG A 233 -8.00 19.86 0.05
N ILE A 234 -8.93 20.82 0.12
CA ILE A 234 -8.98 21.96 -0.80
C ILE A 234 -7.76 22.86 -0.54
N HIS A 235 -7.54 23.23 0.72
CA HIS A 235 -6.37 24.02 1.15
C HIS A 235 -5.05 23.37 0.75
N GLN A 236 -4.89 22.07 1.03
CA GLN A 236 -3.70 21.34 0.63
C GLN A 236 -3.51 21.33 -0.91
N SER A 237 -4.59 21.14 -1.68
CA SER A 237 -4.50 21.19 -3.15
C SER A 237 -4.01 22.55 -3.63
N TRP A 238 -4.50 23.63 -3.02
CA TRP A 238 -4.05 24.99 -3.34
C TRP A 238 -2.62 25.25 -2.94
N GLN A 239 -2.14 24.67 -1.83
CA GLN A 239 -0.76 24.84 -1.37
C GLN A 239 0.27 24.08 -2.22
N LEU A 240 -0.17 23.13 -3.04
CA LEU A 240 0.73 22.28 -3.80
C LEU A 240 0.80 22.63 -5.29
N LEU A 241 0.13 23.67 -5.78
CA LEU A 241 0.08 23.98 -7.22
C LEU A 241 1.47 24.25 -7.84
N GLY A 242 2.35 24.97 -7.14
CA GLY A 242 3.72 25.17 -7.63
C GLY A 242 4.53 23.86 -7.66
N ILE A 243 4.31 22.99 -6.67
CA ILE A 243 4.86 21.63 -6.65
C ILE A 243 4.32 20.79 -7.82
N ALA A 244 3.03 20.93 -8.16
CA ALA A 244 2.43 20.25 -9.31
C ALA A 244 3.13 20.63 -10.61
N LYS A 245 3.37 21.93 -10.82
CA LYS A 245 4.09 22.46 -11.99
C LYS A 245 5.47 21.80 -12.11
N ARG A 246 6.26 21.79 -11.03
CA ARG A 246 7.58 21.15 -11.03
C ARG A 246 7.55 19.65 -11.24
N MET A 247 6.66 18.94 -10.56
CA MET A 247 6.50 17.49 -10.75
C MET A 247 6.19 17.14 -12.21
N ILE A 248 5.36 17.94 -12.88
CA ILE A 248 5.06 17.76 -14.31
C ILE A 248 6.32 17.92 -15.16
N GLN A 249 7.21 18.86 -14.85
CA GLN A 249 8.43 19.09 -15.63
C GLN A 249 9.54 18.06 -15.36
N GLU A 250 9.67 17.58 -14.12
CA GLU A 250 10.84 16.79 -13.68
C GLU A 250 10.57 15.29 -13.58
N THR A 251 9.31 14.86 -13.45
CA THR A 251 8.99 13.44 -13.18
C THR A 251 8.68 12.67 -14.46
N THR A 252 9.44 11.62 -14.77
CA THR A 252 9.23 10.78 -15.96
C THR A 252 8.35 9.56 -15.71
N ALA A 253 8.32 9.06 -14.48
CA ALA A 253 7.60 7.84 -14.12
C ALA A 253 6.10 8.10 -13.87
N GLY A 254 5.30 7.95 -14.93
CA GLY A 254 3.83 7.98 -14.86
C GLY A 254 3.21 6.61 -14.60
N THR A 255 2.22 6.53 -13.70
CA THR A 255 1.44 5.31 -13.46
C THR A 255 -0.03 5.50 -13.83
N SER A 256 -0.62 4.56 -14.56
CA SER A 256 -2.07 4.57 -14.81
C SER A 256 -2.85 4.37 -13.52
N LEU A 257 -3.91 5.16 -13.33
CA LEU A 257 -4.78 5.15 -12.16
C LEU A 257 -6.19 4.70 -12.54
N GLY A 258 -6.71 3.71 -11.81
CA GLY A 258 -8.08 3.22 -11.98
C GLY A 258 -8.33 2.50 -13.30
N ARG A 259 -9.61 2.38 -13.68
CA ARG A 259 -10.06 1.80 -14.95
C ARG A 259 -10.26 2.89 -16.00
N SER A 260 -9.87 2.61 -17.24
CA SER A 260 -10.14 3.48 -18.38
C SER A 260 -11.60 3.38 -18.83
N SER A 261 -12.20 4.50 -19.21
CA SER A 261 -13.46 4.54 -19.94
C SER A 261 -13.16 4.54 -21.44
N VAL A 262 -13.85 3.68 -22.17
CA VAL A 262 -13.70 3.51 -23.63
C VAL A 262 -15.03 3.82 -24.27
N LEU A 263 -15.02 4.68 -25.28
CA LEU A 263 -16.19 5.03 -26.09
C LEU A 263 -15.83 4.87 -27.56
N ILE A 264 -16.69 4.23 -28.34
CA ILE A 264 -16.54 4.14 -29.80
C ILE A 264 -17.31 5.31 -30.39
N ALA A 265 -16.62 6.15 -31.16
CA ALA A 265 -17.22 7.28 -31.86
C ALA A 265 -17.88 6.82 -33.17
N ALA A 266 -18.71 7.69 -33.77
CA ALA A 266 -19.46 7.39 -34.99
C ALA A 266 -18.55 7.03 -36.19
N ASP A 267 -17.33 7.56 -36.23
CA ASP A 267 -16.30 7.25 -37.24
C ASP A 267 -15.51 5.96 -36.94
N LYS A 268 -16.00 5.12 -36.02
CA LYS A 268 -15.33 3.92 -35.47
C LYS A 268 -14.01 4.21 -34.76
N SER A 269 -13.65 5.48 -34.54
CA SER A 269 -12.49 5.83 -33.71
C SER A 269 -12.79 5.53 -32.24
N THR A 270 -11.77 5.10 -31.50
CA THR A 270 -11.90 4.78 -30.08
C THR A 270 -11.41 5.94 -29.23
N VAL A 271 -12.27 6.48 -28.38
CA VAL A 271 -11.94 7.51 -27.39
C VAL A 271 -11.71 6.86 -26.03
N ILE A 272 -10.47 6.93 -25.55
CA ILE A 272 -10.06 6.41 -24.25
C ILE A 272 -9.86 7.56 -23.27
N LYS A 273 -10.56 7.50 -22.14
CA LYS A 273 -10.43 8.42 -21.00
C LYS A 273 -9.82 7.66 -19.84
N ASP A 274 -8.61 8.04 -19.43
CA ASP A 274 -7.91 7.45 -18.29
C ASP A 274 -7.28 8.51 -17.38
N TYR A 275 -6.79 8.07 -16.23
CA TYR A 275 -6.07 8.91 -15.28
C TYR A 275 -4.63 8.44 -15.17
N VAL A 276 -3.69 9.38 -15.08
CA VAL A 276 -2.27 9.13 -14.91
C VAL A 276 -1.79 9.86 -13.66
N GLY A 277 -1.04 9.18 -12.81
CA GLY A 277 -0.43 9.72 -11.60
C GLY A 277 1.07 9.91 -11.78
N LEU A 278 1.59 11.06 -11.36
CA LEU A 278 3.01 11.27 -11.08
C LEU A 278 3.18 11.30 -9.57
N ARG A 279 4.15 10.54 -9.06
CA ARG A 279 4.41 10.45 -7.62
C ARG A 279 5.87 10.75 -7.33
N SER A 280 6.11 11.61 -6.35
CA SER A 280 7.46 12.06 -5.98
C SER A 280 7.55 12.30 -4.48
N ARG A 281 8.75 12.12 -3.92
CA ARG A 281 9.07 12.61 -2.58
C ARG A 281 9.47 14.08 -2.70
N VAL A 282 8.81 14.94 -1.95
CA VAL A 282 9.02 16.40 -2.02
C VAL A 282 9.62 16.87 -0.71
N ILE A 283 10.82 17.44 -0.81
CA ILE A 283 11.48 18.10 0.33
C ILE A 283 11.06 19.57 0.30
N PHE A 284 10.35 20.02 1.34
CA PHE A 284 9.85 21.38 1.44
C PHE A 284 10.85 22.29 2.18
N PRO A 285 10.91 23.59 1.83
CA PRO A 285 11.81 24.52 2.51
C PRO A 285 11.27 25.00 3.88
N HIS A 286 10.00 24.75 4.19
CA HIS A 286 9.30 25.31 5.36
C HIS A 286 8.55 24.27 6.20
N ARG A 287 8.61 22.99 5.82
CA ARG A 287 7.95 21.89 6.53
C ARG A 287 8.64 20.55 6.25
N HIS A 288 8.20 19.50 6.92
CA HIS A 288 8.69 18.14 6.71
C HIS A 288 8.45 17.66 5.28
N GLU A 289 9.28 16.72 4.83
CA GLU A 289 9.12 16.08 3.53
C GLU A 289 7.80 15.31 3.42
N GLY A 290 7.25 15.27 2.22
CA GLY A 290 5.97 14.62 1.96
C GLY A 290 5.97 13.86 0.63
N VAL A 291 5.15 12.82 0.53
CA VAL A 291 4.94 12.08 -0.72
C VAL A 291 3.76 12.69 -1.45
N ILE A 292 3.99 13.32 -2.59
CA ILE A 292 2.96 14.04 -3.34
C ILE A 292 2.55 13.23 -4.57
N GLN A 293 1.26 13.26 -4.89
CA GLN A 293 0.73 12.73 -6.14
C GLN A 293 -0.01 13.79 -6.94
N VAL A 294 0.47 14.02 -8.16
CA VAL A 294 -0.25 14.77 -9.19
C VAL A 294 -1.08 13.79 -9.99
N VAL A 295 -2.37 14.06 -10.12
CA VAL A 295 -3.29 13.30 -10.96
C VAL A 295 -3.62 14.14 -12.19
N MET A 296 -3.46 13.51 -13.35
CA MET A 296 -3.81 14.06 -14.64
C MET A 296 -4.90 13.21 -15.28
N ARG A 297 -5.80 13.86 -15.99
CA ARG A 297 -6.80 13.20 -16.83
C ARG A 297 -6.32 13.22 -18.25
N ARG A 298 -6.23 12.05 -18.87
CA ARG A 298 -5.80 11.91 -20.27
C ARG A 298 -6.97 11.44 -21.13
N VAL A 299 -7.06 12.04 -22.32
CA VAL A 299 -8.04 11.70 -23.35
C VAL A 299 -7.27 11.41 -24.62
N ARG A 300 -7.38 10.17 -25.11
CA ARG A 300 -6.75 9.70 -26.35
C ARG A 300 -7.83 9.36 -27.36
N ARG A 301 -7.63 9.76 -28.62
CA ARG A 301 -8.43 9.28 -29.75
C ARG A 301 -7.55 8.38 -30.60
N ILE A 302 -7.98 7.14 -30.76
CA ILE A 302 -7.29 6.10 -31.52
C ILE A 302 -8.09 5.85 -32.79
N SER A 303 -7.41 5.86 -33.95
CA SER A 303 -8.03 5.55 -35.24
C SER A 303 -8.49 4.09 -35.28
N PRO A 304 -9.39 3.73 -36.22
CA PRO A 304 -9.72 2.33 -36.46
C PRO A 304 -8.50 1.46 -36.78
N ALA A 305 -7.46 2.04 -37.38
CA ALA A 305 -6.18 1.39 -37.67
C ALA A 305 -5.25 1.22 -36.45
N GLY A 306 -5.67 1.67 -35.25
CA GLY A 306 -4.92 1.52 -34.01
C GLY A 306 -3.89 2.63 -33.72
N SER A 307 -3.72 3.62 -34.60
CA SER A 307 -2.81 4.75 -34.39
C SER A 307 -3.43 5.84 -33.51
N THR A 308 -2.63 6.50 -32.66
CA THR A 308 -3.11 7.62 -31.85
C THR A 308 -3.23 8.87 -32.71
N VAL A 309 -4.47 9.32 -32.94
CA VAL A 309 -4.78 10.51 -33.74
C VAL A 309 -4.59 11.79 -32.92
N SER A 310 -4.97 11.75 -31.64
CA SER A 310 -4.75 12.88 -30.73
C SER A 310 -4.67 12.43 -29.29
N GLN A 311 -3.91 13.20 -28.50
CA GLN A 311 -3.79 13.03 -27.06
C GLN A 311 -3.90 14.41 -26.40
N LYS A 312 -4.81 14.53 -25.43
CA LYS A 312 -4.91 15.71 -24.57
C LYS A 312 -4.78 15.29 -23.11
N ILE A 313 -3.92 15.98 -22.36
CA ILE A 313 -3.71 15.72 -20.94
C ILE A 313 -4.04 16.99 -20.16
N TYR A 314 -4.84 16.81 -19.12
CA TYR A 314 -5.31 17.88 -18.26
C TYR A 314 -4.82 17.65 -16.84
N PHE A 315 -4.33 18.70 -16.19
CA PHE A 315 -4.19 18.66 -14.74
C PHE A 315 -5.57 18.42 -14.12
N TYR A 316 -5.65 17.50 -13.16
CA TYR A 316 -6.91 17.09 -12.54
C TYR A 316 -6.91 17.29 -11.03
N SER A 317 -5.87 16.82 -10.32
CA SER A 317 -5.79 16.92 -8.86
C SER A 317 -4.34 16.90 -8.38
N ILE A 318 -4.13 17.37 -7.16
CA ILE A 318 -2.88 17.16 -6.43
C ILE A 318 -3.20 16.96 -4.95
N TYR A 319 -2.47 16.06 -4.30
CA TYR A 319 -2.58 15.82 -2.87
C TYR A 319 -1.34 15.10 -2.32
N GLU A 320 -1.20 15.16 -1.00
CA GLU A 320 -0.18 14.41 -0.27
C GLU A 320 -0.72 13.01 0.07
N ILE A 321 0.05 11.99 -0.29
CA ILE A 321 -0.24 10.61 0.07
C ILE A 321 0.21 10.41 1.52
N ARG A 322 -0.78 10.45 2.42
CA ARG A 322 -0.76 10.19 3.88
C ARG A 322 -0.77 11.44 4.76
N GLN A 323 -1.91 11.60 5.43
CA GLN A 323 -1.99 11.87 6.87
C GLN A 323 -2.81 10.73 7.48
N SER A 324 -2.13 9.70 7.99
CA SER A 324 -2.62 8.81 9.06
C SER A 324 -1.62 7.66 9.25
N LEU A 325 -0.74 7.80 10.23
CA LEU A 325 -0.09 6.72 11.00
C LEU A 325 0.91 7.26 12.03
N ASN A 326 1.26 8.55 12.00
CA ASN A 326 2.12 9.17 13.02
C ASN A 326 1.35 9.82 14.19
N ALA A 327 0.03 9.64 14.28
CA ALA A 327 -0.79 10.18 15.38
C ALA A 327 -1.14 9.16 16.47
N ILE A 328 -0.50 7.99 16.49
CA ILE A 328 -0.63 6.97 17.57
C ILE A 328 0.74 6.70 18.21
N ARG A 329 1.64 7.69 18.17
CA ARG A 329 2.90 7.68 18.92
C ARG A 329 3.08 9.02 19.61
N ALA A 330 2.21 9.26 20.57
CA ALA A 330 2.42 10.15 21.71
C ALA A 330 1.77 9.47 22.91
#